data_AF-A0A6B3H185-F1
#
_entry.id   AF-A0A6B3H185-F1
#
_cell.length_a   1.000
_cell.length_b   1.000
_cell.length_c   1.000
_cell.angle_alpha   90.00
_cell.angle_beta   90.00
_cell.angle_gamma   90.00
#
_symmetry.space_group_name_H-M   'P 1'
#
loop_
_entity.id
_entity.type
_entity.pdbx_description
1 polymer ?
#
loop_
_entity_poly.entity_id
_entity_poly.type
_entity_poly.pdbx_seq_one_letter_code
_entity_poly.pdbx_strand_id
1 'polypeptide(L)'
;GLSDAESRRYSPELHGSFPLHWFAVDRSLTATDSAWSDGGMASAEELLAPHREGLRLPPGTAALPLHPWQAADLLSRPQVAALQETGLLHDLGPHGEHWHPTSSIRTVHRPGARVMLKLSLGVRITNSRRENLRKELHRGVEVHRLLSTGLAERWQREHPGFDIVRDPAWLAVDDPEGTPVTGLDVMLRQNPFGRGDDAVCIAGLTAQRPRPGQPLMRSRL
;
A
#
# COMPACT_ATOMS: atom_id res chain seq x y z
N GLY A 1 -16.55 -10.74 -4.69
CA GLY A 1 -16.19 -10.42 -3.29
C GLY A 1 -15.07 -11.35 -2.86
N LEU A 2 -14.60 -11.26 -1.62
CA LEU A 2 -13.68 -12.27 -1.09
C LEU A 2 -14.46 -13.55 -0.75
N SER A 3 -13.89 -14.71 -1.07
CA SER A 3 -14.33 -16.00 -0.53
C SER A 3 -14.05 -16.10 0.97
N ASP A 4 -14.57 -17.13 1.64
CA ASP A 4 -14.32 -17.35 3.07
C ASP A 4 -12.83 -17.58 3.37
N ALA A 5 -12.13 -18.29 2.49
CA ALA A 5 -10.70 -18.56 2.62
C ALA A 5 -9.89 -17.26 2.47
N GLU A 6 -10.23 -16.44 1.48
CA GLU A 6 -9.61 -15.13 1.27
C GLU A 6 -9.93 -14.16 2.39
N SER A 7 -11.15 -14.19 2.92
CA SER A 7 -11.56 -13.38 4.07
C SER A 7 -10.70 -13.71 5.29
N ARG A 8 -10.47 -14.99 5.61
CA ARG A 8 -9.55 -15.37 6.71
C ARG A 8 -8.14 -14.82 6.55
N ARG A 9 -7.65 -14.70 5.32
CA ARG A 9 -6.28 -14.25 5.04
C ARG A 9 -6.14 -12.74 4.97
N TYR A 10 -7.15 -12.06 4.40
CA TYR A 10 -7.07 -10.64 4.04
C TYR A 10 -7.88 -9.72 4.97
N SER A 11 -8.72 -10.27 5.86
CA SER A 11 -9.51 -9.48 6.82
C SER A 11 -8.70 -9.09 8.05
N PRO A 12 -8.71 -7.79 8.45
CA PRO A 12 -8.17 -7.37 9.74
C PRO A 12 -8.93 -7.97 10.94
N GLU A 13 -10.25 -8.15 10.82
CA GLU A 13 -11.13 -8.70 11.88
C GLU A 13 -10.78 -10.15 12.23
N LEU A 14 -10.30 -10.90 11.24
CA LEU A 14 -9.84 -12.28 11.41
C LEU A 14 -8.33 -12.37 11.62
N HIS A 15 -7.70 -11.24 11.95
CA HIS A 15 -6.28 -11.19 12.27
C HIS A 15 -5.38 -11.67 11.12
N GLY A 16 -5.87 -11.51 9.89
CA GLY A 16 -5.20 -11.94 8.67
C GLY A 16 -3.79 -11.35 8.52
N SER A 17 -2.97 -12.06 7.74
CA SER A 17 -1.66 -11.58 7.31
C SER A 17 -1.21 -12.35 6.07
N PHE A 18 -0.36 -11.74 5.27
CA PHE A 18 0.14 -12.36 4.04
C PHE A 18 1.47 -11.74 3.59
N PRO A 19 2.36 -12.51 2.95
CA PRO A 19 3.43 -11.92 2.16
C PRO A 19 2.83 -11.15 0.98
N LEU A 20 3.50 -10.09 0.54
CA LEU A 20 3.12 -9.37 -0.67
C LEU A 20 3.34 -10.24 -1.89
N HIS A 21 2.57 -9.99 -2.94
CA HIS A 21 2.84 -10.55 -4.27
C HIS A 21 3.66 -9.54 -5.05
N TRP A 22 4.67 -9.98 -5.80
CA TRP A 22 5.57 -9.07 -6.50
C TRP A 22 5.55 -9.30 -7.99
N PHE A 23 5.42 -8.23 -8.76
CA PHE A 23 5.73 -8.22 -10.18
C PHE A 23 7.04 -7.47 -10.43
N ALA A 24 7.80 -7.88 -11.44
CA ALA A 24 8.87 -7.07 -12.01
C ALA A 24 8.32 -6.38 -13.26
N VAL A 25 8.43 -5.06 -13.32
CA VAL A 25 7.93 -4.22 -14.42
C VAL A 25 9.12 -3.61 -15.13
N ASP A 26 9.15 -3.64 -16.47
CA ASP A 26 10.13 -2.87 -17.23
C ASP A 26 10.07 -1.39 -16.84
N ARG A 27 11.24 -0.77 -16.59
CA ARG A 27 11.32 0.61 -16.11
C ARG A 27 10.72 1.63 -17.09
N SER A 28 10.70 1.33 -18.39
CA SER A 28 10.07 2.22 -19.38
C SER A 28 8.57 2.38 -19.16
N LEU A 29 7.91 1.43 -18.49
CA LEU A 29 6.50 1.45 -18.15
C LEU A 29 6.21 2.03 -16.77
N THR A 30 7.24 2.29 -15.97
CA THR A 30 7.05 2.77 -14.60
C THR A 30 6.70 4.25 -14.57
N ALA A 31 5.66 4.58 -13.82
CA ALA A 31 5.34 5.93 -13.42
C ALA A 31 5.50 6.04 -11.91
N THR A 32 6.13 7.12 -11.45
CA THR A 32 6.38 7.31 -10.02
C THR A 32 6.49 8.79 -9.71
N ASP A 33 6.18 9.14 -8.46
CA ASP A 33 6.53 10.42 -7.88
C ASP A 33 6.85 10.19 -6.39
N SER A 34 7.75 11.00 -5.86
CA SER A 34 8.11 10.99 -4.44
C SER A 34 8.45 12.40 -3.97
N ALA A 35 7.88 12.77 -2.83
CA ALA A 35 8.31 13.90 -2.03
C ALA A 35 8.82 13.43 -0.65
N TRP A 36 9.21 12.17 -0.54
CA TRP A 36 9.73 11.60 0.72
C TRP A 36 10.96 12.35 1.20
N SER A 37 10.93 12.80 2.45
CA SER A 37 11.99 13.59 3.06
C SER A 37 12.41 13.11 4.46
N ASP A 38 11.64 12.22 5.06
CA ASP A 38 11.94 11.68 6.39
C ASP A 38 13.22 10.83 6.34
N GLY A 39 14.24 11.19 7.11
CA GLY A 39 15.54 10.51 7.12
C GLY A 39 16.31 10.60 5.79
N GLY A 40 16.00 11.56 4.91
CA GLY A 40 16.65 11.77 3.62
C GLY A 40 15.69 11.64 2.43
N MET A 41 16.09 12.21 1.28
CA MET A 41 15.34 12.05 0.02
C MET A 41 15.35 10.58 -0.41
N ALA A 42 14.19 10.06 -0.81
CA ALA A 42 14.08 8.69 -1.32
C ALA A 42 12.99 8.57 -2.40
N SER A 43 13.26 7.81 -3.45
CA SER A 43 12.29 7.37 -4.44
C SER A 43 11.37 6.27 -3.89
N ALA A 44 10.24 6.02 -4.56
CA ALA A 44 9.35 4.92 -4.19
C ALA A 44 10.07 3.56 -4.24
N GLU A 45 10.96 3.35 -5.21
CA GLU A 45 11.72 2.11 -5.33
C GLU A 45 12.73 1.90 -4.19
N GLU A 46 13.42 2.96 -3.76
CA GLU A 46 14.33 2.91 -2.61
C GLU A 46 13.58 2.60 -1.32
N LEU A 47 12.36 3.14 -1.16
CA LEU A 47 11.50 2.84 -0.01
C LEU A 47 10.98 1.39 -0.04
N LEU A 48 10.83 0.78 -1.22
CA LEU A 48 10.40 -0.61 -1.38
C LEU A 48 11.56 -1.61 -1.27
N ALA A 49 12.80 -1.20 -1.56
CA ALA A 49 13.96 -2.09 -1.60
C ALA A 49 14.17 -2.92 -0.31
N PRO A 50 13.99 -2.40 0.92
CA PRO A 50 14.12 -3.18 2.15
C PRO A 50 13.08 -4.29 2.31
N HIS A 51 12.00 -4.27 1.52
CA HIS A 51 10.88 -5.21 1.63
C HIS A 51 10.97 -6.38 0.64
N ARG A 52 12.01 -6.39 -0.20
CA ARG A 52 12.24 -7.40 -1.25
C ARG A 52 13.61 -8.09 -1.14
N GLU A 53 14.19 -8.14 0.06
CA GLU A 53 15.46 -8.82 0.28
C GLU A 53 15.41 -10.27 -0.25
N GLY A 54 16.42 -10.67 -1.01
CA GLY A 54 16.48 -11.99 -1.65
C GLY A 54 15.62 -12.17 -2.91
N LEU A 55 14.78 -11.19 -3.28
CA LEU A 55 13.99 -11.24 -4.51
C LEU A 55 14.87 -10.94 -5.73
N ARG A 56 14.96 -11.90 -6.65
CA ARG A 56 15.71 -11.73 -7.91
C ARG A 56 14.83 -11.02 -8.94
N LEU A 57 15.36 -9.95 -9.53
CA LEU A 57 14.69 -9.20 -10.58
C LEU A 57 15.37 -9.44 -11.93
N PRO A 58 14.61 -9.57 -13.03
CA PRO A 58 15.15 -9.42 -14.37
C PRO A 58 15.87 -8.06 -14.54
N PRO A 59 16.96 -7.98 -15.32
CA PRO A 59 17.65 -6.72 -15.58
C PRO A 59 16.70 -5.66 -16.17
N GLY A 60 16.90 -4.39 -15.81
CA GLY A 60 16.09 -3.29 -16.35
C GLY A 60 14.70 -3.13 -15.73
N THR A 61 14.33 -3.95 -14.74
CA THR A 61 13.00 -3.90 -14.12
C THR A 61 12.99 -3.20 -12.75
N ALA A 62 11.80 -2.74 -12.35
CA ALA A 62 11.46 -2.28 -11.01
C ALA A 62 10.51 -3.29 -10.33
N ALA A 63 10.63 -3.44 -9.02
CA ALA A 63 9.76 -4.34 -8.25
C ALA A 63 8.50 -3.61 -7.79
N LEU A 64 7.34 -4.15 -8.14
CA LEU A 64 6.03 -3.64 -7.75
C LEU A 64 5.34 -4.61 -6.80
N PRO A 65 5.10 -4.22 -5.53
CA PRO A 65 4.30 -5.02 -4.62
C PRO A 65 2.81 -4.86 -4.91
N LEU A 66 2.09 -5.96 -4.77
CA LEU A 66 0.66 -6.08 -5.03
C LEU A 66 -0.02 -6.82 -3.87
N HIS A 67 -1.30 -6.53 -3.68
CA HIS A 67 -2.14 -7.38 -2.84
C HIS A 67 -2.28 -8.74 -3.53
N PRO A 68 -2.12 -9.90 -2.85
CA PRO A 68 -2.16 -11.20 -3.51
C PRO A 68 -3.47 -11.48 -4.29
N TRP A 69 -4.61 -11.04 -3.74
CA TRP A 69 -5.88 -11.05 -4.47
C TRP A 69 -5.83 -10.23 -5.77
N GLN A 70 -5.25 -9.03 -5.73
CA GLN A 70 -5.14 -8.16 -6.89
C GLN A 70 -4.22 -8.78 -7.95
N ALA A 71 -3.11 -9.39 -7.56
CA ALA A 71 -2.22 -10.08 -8.49
C ALA A 71 -2.95 -11.21 -9.23
N ALA A 72 -3.72 -12.05 -8.51
CA ALA A 72 -4.51 -13.11 -9.13
C ALA A 72 -5.57 -12.58 -10.12
N ASP A 73 -6.24 -11.47 -9.77
CA ASP A 73 -7.21 -10.81 -10.67
C ASP A 73 -6.52 -10.22 -11.90
N LEU A 74 -5.36 -9.57 -11.73
CA LEU A 74 -4.58 -8.96 -12.81
C LEU A 74 -4.16 -9.98 -13.87
N LEU A 75 -3.74 -11.18 -13.48
CA LEU A 75 -3.30 -12.23 -14.42
C LEU A 75 -4.40 -12.66 -15.41
N SER A 76 -5.67 -12.38 -15.11
CA SER A 76 -6.80 -12.64 -16.01
C SER A 76 -7.12 -11.50 -16.97
N ARG A 77 -6.47 -10.32 -16.82
CA ARG A 77 -6.76 -9.13 -17.61
C ARG A 77 -5.97 -9.14 -18.93
N PRO A 78 -6.61 -8.90 -20.09
CA PRO A 78 -5.93 -8.90 -21.39
C PRO A 78 -4.72 -7.96 -21.48
N GLN A 79 -4.83 -6.76 -20.91
CA GLN A 79 -3.72 -5.78 -20.92
C GLN A 79 -2.49 -6.29 -20.14
N VAL A 80 -2.71 -6.98 -19.01
CA VAL A 80 -1.62 -7.56 -18.21
C VAL A 80 -1.00 -8.73 -18.95
N ALA A 81 -1.81 -9.60 -19.55
CA ALA A 81 -1.34 -10.72 -20.37
C ALA A 81 -0.44 -10.24 -21.53
N ALA A 82 -0.85 -9.19 -22.25
CA ALA A 82 -0.06 -8.60 -23.33
C ALA A 82 1.32 -8.08 -22.86
N LEU A 83 1.38 -7.45 -21.68
CA LEU A 83 2.64 -7.00 -21.08
C LEU A 83 3.56 -8.19 -20.69
N GLN A 84 2.98 -9.31 -20.26
CA GLN A 84 3.74 -10.52 -19.95
C GLN A 84 4.27 -11.20 -21.23
N GLU A 85 3.44 -11.31 -22.27
CA GLU A 85 3.82 -11.89 -23.57
C GLU A 85 4.97 -11.13 -24.25
N THR A 86 5.00 -9.81 -24.08
CA THR A 86 6.07 -8.93 -24.58
C THR A 86 7.31 -8.89 -23.68
N GLY A 87 7.27 -9.56 -22.52
CA GLY A 87 8.38 -9.58 -21.56
C GLY A 87 8.58 -8.27 -20.81
N LEU A 88 7.60 -7.37 -20.81
CA LEU A 88 7.63 -6.09 -20.09
C LEU A 88 7.10 -6.22 -18.65
N LEU A 89 6.47 -7.35 -18.31
CA LEU A 89 5.94 -7.64 -16.99
C LEU A 89 6.23 -9.10 -16.62
N HIS A 90 6.72 -9.33 -15.41
CA HIS A 90 7.06 -10.66 -14.91
C HIS A 90 6.37 -10.90 -13.57
N ASP A 91 5.61 -11.99 -13.48
CA ASP A 91 5.09 -12.45 -12.20
C ASP A 91 6.21 -13.13 -11.39
N LEU A 92 6.56 -12.57 -10.23
CA LEU A 92 7.56 -13.11 -9.32
C LEU A 92 6.95 -13.91 -8.16
N GLY A 93 5.63 -13.87 -8.00
CA GLY A 93 4.93 -14.58 -6.94
C GLY A 93 4.98 -13.90 -5.56
N PRO A 94 4.46 -14.60 -4.53
CA PRO A 94 4.50 -14.13 -3.14
C PRO A 94 5.92 -14.18 -2.57
N HIS A 95 6.37 -13.12 -1.92
CA HIS A 95 7.71 -13.04 -1.33
C HIS A 95 7.78 -12.12 -0.10
N GLY A 96 8.71 -12.44 0.81
CA GLY A 96 9.08 -11.60 1.95
C GLY A 96 8.24 -11.82 3.21
N GLU A 97 8.38 -10.89 4.15
CA GLU A 97 7.67 -10.93 5.43
C GLU A 97 6.16 -10.72 5.29
N HIS A 98 5.42 -11.11 6.33
CA HIS A 98 3.98 -10.92 6.39
C HIS A 98 3.63 -9.46 6.68
N TRP A 99 2.65 -8.97 5.92
CA TRP A 99 2.00 -7.69 6.13
C TRP A 99 0.58 -7.91 6.68
N HIS A 100 0.13 -6.97 7.52
CA HIS A 100 -1.14 -7.03 8.20
C HIS A 100 -2.11 -6.01 7.60
N PRO A 101 -3.24 -6.44 7.02
CA PRO A 101 -4.26 -5.53 6.53
C PRO A 101 -4.82 -4.69 7.68
N THR A 102 -5.08 -3.41 7.40
CA THR A 102 -5.80 -2.49 8.28
C THR A 102 -7.30 -2.49 7.92
N SER A 103 -8.12 -1.65 8.55
CA SER A 103 -9.58 -1.60 8.34
C SER A 103 -10.01 -1.35 6.88
N SER A 104 -9.13 -0.80 6.03
CA SER A 104 -9.42 -0.63 4.60
C SER A 104 -9.18 -1.90 3.77
N ILE A 105 -8.69 -2.98 4.39
CA ILE A 105 -8.19 -4.24 3.80
C ILE A 105 -6.93 -4.04 2.94
N ARG A 106 -6.95 -3.06 2.04
CA ARG A 106 -5.90 -2.80 1.04
C ARG A 106 -4.70 -2.03 1.56
N THR A 107 -4.85 -1.31 2.68
CA THR A 107 -3.70 -0.69 3.35
C THR A 107 -3.14 -1.69 4.32
N VAL A 108 -1.87 -2.03 4.14
CA VAL A 108 -1.19 -3.04 4.94
C VAL A 108 -0.04 -2.42 5.75
N HIS A 109 0.11 -2.89 6.97
CA HIS A 109 1.12 -2.49 7.95
C HIS A 109 2.09 -3.63 8.22
N ARG A 110 3.36 -3.30 8.46
CA ARG A 110 4.32 -4.23 9.04
C ARG A 110 5.06 -3.54 10.19
N PRO A 111 5.03 -4.09 11.42
CA PRO A 111 5.74 -3.50 12.55
C PRO A 111 7.22 -3.25 12.24
N GLY A 112 7.69 -2.03 12.49
CA GLY A 112 9.07 -1.61 12.24
C GLY A 112 9.39 -1.26 10.78
N ALA A 113 8.45 -1.39 9.84
CA ALA A 113 8.60 -0.80 8.52
C ALA A 113 8.41 0.72 8.58
N ARG A 114 9.21 1.46 7.82
CA ARG A 114 9.10 2.93 7.68
C ARG A 114 7.86 3.36 6.89
N VAL A 115 7.31 2.45 6.10
CA VAL A 115 6.13 2.68 5.26
C VAL A 115 5.03 1.68 5.56
N MET A 116 3.79 2.15 5.45
CA MET A 116 2.63 1.31 5.18
C MET A 116 2.38 1.32 3.67
N LEU A 117 1.80 0.24 3.12
CA LEU A 117 1.52 0.15 1.70
C LEU A 117 0.01 0.20 1.46
N LYS A 118 -0.45 1.13 0.63
CA LYS A 118 -1.84 1.21 0.18
C LYS A 118 -1.93 0.66 -1.23
N LEU A 119 -2.32 -0.60 -1.30
CA LEU A 119 -2.34 -1.40 -2.51
C LEU A 119 -3.68 -1.21 -3.25
N SER A 120 -3.66 -1.35 -4.57
CA SER A 120 -4.89 -1.51 -5.34
C SER A 120 -5.59 -2.84 -5.01
N LEU A 121 -6.91 -2.81 -4.96
CA LEU A 121 -7.75 -3.97 -4.69
C LEU A 121 -9.11 -3.87 -5.42
N GLY A 122 -9.30 -4.68 -6.47
CA GLY A 122 -10.51 -4.73 -7.32
C GLY A 122 -11.79 -5.19 -6.63
N VAL A 123 -11.74 -5.45 -5.32
CA VAL A 123 -12.90 -5.80 -4.49
C VAL A 123 -13.73 -4.56 -4.18
N ARG A 124 -15.06 -4.69 -4.29
CA ARG A 124 -15.99 -3.68 -3.78
C ARG A 124 -16.09 -3.79 -2.26
N ILE A 125 -15.66 -2.75 -1.56
CA ILE A 125 -15.80 -2.62 -0.10
C ILE A 125 -16.74 -1.44 0.14
N THR A 126 -17.82 -1.70 0.89
CA THR A 126 -19.00 -0.83 0.99
C THR A 126 -19.59 -0.51 -0.39
N ASN A 127 -19.42 0.71 -0.88
CA ASN A 127 -20.01 1.22 -2.11
C ASN A 127 -18.98 1.51 -3.22
N SER A 128 -17.69 1.18 -3.01
CA SER A 128 -16.64 1.52 -3.97
C SER A 128 -15.70 0.35 -4.24
N ARG A 129 -15.28 0.20 -5.51
CA ARG A 129 -14.08 -0.57 -5.84
C ARG A 129 -12.87 0.12 -5.25
N ARG A 130 -11.88 -0.67 -4.87
CA ARG A 130 -10.74 -0.19 -4.10
C ARG A 130 -9.43 -0.27 -4.89
N GLU A 131 -9.52 -0.11 -6.20
CA GLU A 131 -8.37 0.22 -7.05
C GLU A 131 -8.04 1.70 -6.87
N ASN A 132 -6.75 2.04 -6.82
CA ASN A 132 -6.34 3.43 -6.77
C ASN A 132 -6.44 4.04 -8.17
N LEU A 133 -6.74 5.33 -8.23
CA LEU A 133 -6.73 6.09 -9.48
C LEU A 133 -5.43 6.90 -9.56
N ARG A 134 -4.85 7.07 -10.76
CA ARG A 134 -3.62 7.88 -10.96
C ARG A 134 -3.73 9.28 -10.32
N LYS A 135 -4.89 9.95 -10.46
CA LYS A 135 -5.17 11.24 -9.81
C LYS A 135 -5.11 11.20 -8.28
N GLU A 136 -5.45 10.07 -7.65
CA GLU A 136 -5.36 9.90 -6.21
C GLU A 136 -3.92 9.70 -5.75
N LEU A 137 -3.09 9.07 -6.60
CA LEU A 137 -1.65 8.94 -6.38
C LEU A 137 -0.97 10.32 -6.35
N HIS A 138 -1.21 11.15 -7.37
CA HIS A 138 -0.69 12.53 -7.42
C HIS A 138 -1.13 13.35 -6.21
N ARG A 139 -2.42 13.30 -5.83
CA ARG A 139 -2.94 14.04 -4.67
C ARG A 139 -2.21 13.71 -3.37
N GLY A 140 -1.80 12.46 -3.16
CA GLY A 140 -1.04 12.07 -1.97
C GLY A 140 0.26 12.87 -1.84
N VAL A 141 1.02 12.92 -2.93
CA VAL A 141 2.29 13.65 -2.99
C VAL A 141 2.08 15.17 -2.94
N GLU A 142 1.07 15.68 -3.65
CA GLU A 142 0.71 17.11 -3.61
C GLU A 142 0.36 17.59 -2.19
N VAL A 143 -0.45 16.82 -1.46
CA VAL A 143 -0.77 17.12 -0.06
C VAL A 143 0.50 17.09 0.80
N HIS A 144 1.38 16.11 0.61
CA HIS A 144 2.65 16.07 1.34
C HIS A 144 3.52 17.31 1.05
N ARG A 145 3.64 17.72 -0.22
CA ARG A 145 4.36 18.94 -0.62
C ARG A 145 3.76 20.19 0.00
N LEU A 146 2.44 20.33 -0.03
CA LEU A 146 1.74 21.46 0.60
C LEU A 146 2.04 21.53 2.11
N LEU A 147 1.97 20.40 2.81
CA LEU A 147 2.27 20.32 4.23
C LEU A 147 3.73 20.69 4.53
N SER A 148 4.64 20.34 3.63
CA SER A 148 6.08 20.62 3.72
C SER A 148 6.46 22.08 3.46
N THR A 149 5.52 22.95 3.10
CA THR A 149 5.76 24.41 2.94
C THR A 149 5.88 25.18 4.28
N GLY A 150 5.88 24.47 5.41
CA GLY A 150 5.78 25.03 6.75
C GLY A 150 4.36 25.01 7.33
N LEU A 151 3.36 24.58 6.55
CA LEU A 151 1.98 24.44 7.03
C LEU A 151 1.88 23.40 8.16
N ALA A 152 2.56 22.27 8.04
CA ALA A 152 2.60 21.26 9.09
C ALA A 152 3.24 21.80 10.37
N GLU A 153 4.35 22.53 10.27
CA GLU A 153 5.02 23.14 11.44
C GLU A 153 4.11 24.15 12.14
N ARG A 154 3.33 24.92 11.37
CA ARG A 154 2.39 25.91 11.92
C ARG A 154 1.28 25.23 12.72
N TRP A 155 0.57 24.24 12.17
CA TRP A 155 -0.48 23.58 12.95
C TRP A 155 0.09 22.80 14.13
N GLN A 156 1.33 22.28 14.06
CA GLN A 156 1.88 21.45 15.13
C GLN A 156 2.20 22.31 16.34
N ARG A 157 2.58 23.57 16.08
CA ARG A 157 2.74 24.60 17.11
C ARG A 157 1.41 24.95 17.79
N GLU A 158 0.32 25.02 17.03
CA GLU A 158 -1.02 25.35 17.54
C GLU A 158 -1.73 24.12 18.17
N HIS A 159 -1.44 22.92 17.67
CA HIS A 159 -2.05 21.64 18.05
C HIS A 159 -1.00 20.51 18.13
N PRO A 160 -0.18 20.45 19.20
CA PRO A 160 0.93 19.49 19.31
C PRO A 160 0.53 18.01 19.29
N GLY A 161 -0.74 17.69 19.61
CA GLY A 161 -1.28 16.33 19.59
C GLY A 161 -1.94 15.91 18.27
N PHE A 162 -1.87 16.74 17.23
CA PHE A 162 -2.52 16.49 15.94
C PHE A 162 -1.49 16.37 14.82
N ASP A 163 -1.61 15.31 14.01
CA ASP A 163 -0.88 15.18 12.76
C ASP A 163 -1.69 14.43 11.71
N ILE A 164 -1.23 14.52 10.46
CA ILE A 164 -1.78 13.82 9.31
C ILE A 164 -0.78 12.77 8.83
N VAL A 165 -1.24 11.52 8.76
CA VAL A 165 -0.49 10.44 8.12
C VAL A 165 -0.45 10.68 6.61
N ARG A 166 0.75 10.93 6.07
CA ARG A 166 0.95 11.36 4.68
C ARG A 166 1.25 10.18 3.75
N ASP A 167 0.96 10.39 2.47
CA ASP A 167 1.22 9.46 1.36
C ASP A 167 2.24 10.07 0.37
N PRO A 168 3.52 10.24 0.77
CA PRO A 168 4.49 11.07 0.04
C PRO A 168 5.04 10.45 -1.24
N ALA A 169 4.81 9.17 -1.51
CA ALA A 169 5.38 8.49 -2.68
C ALA A 169 4.43 7.44 -3.25
N TRP A 170 4.59 7.12 -4.54
CA TRP A 170 3.88 6.04 -5.19
C TRP A 170 4.67 5.47 -6.38
N LEU A 171 4.38 4.23 -6.75
CA LEU A 171 4.87 3.56 -7.95
C LEU A 171 3.67 2.94 -8.67
N ALA A 172 3.58 3.13 -9.98
CA ALA A 172 2.52 2.61 -10.82
C ALA A 172 3.05 2.22 -12.20
N VAL A 173 2.19 1.61 -13.00
CA VAL A 173 2.50 1.16 -14.36
C VAL A 173 1.60 1.87 -15.37
N ASP A 174 2.21 2.34 -16.45
CA ASP A 174 1.54 2.76 -17.68
C ASP A 174 1.77 1.68 -18.77
N ASP A 175 0.89 1.58 -19.75
CA ASP A 175 1.12 0.76 -20.94
C ASP A 175 2.08 1.48 -21.92
N PRO A 176 2.54 0.81 -23.00
CA PRO A 176 3.45 1.42 -23.97
C PRO A 176 2.92 2.71 -24.61
N GLU A 177 1.60 2.92 -24.62
CA GLU A 177 0.93 4.12 -25.10
C GLU A 177 0.85 5.24 -24.05
N GLY A 178 1.32 5.00 -22.82
CA GLY A 178 1.33 5.96 -21.71
C GLY A 178 0.02 6.03 -20.92
N THR A 179 -0.85 5.01 -21.06
CA THR A 179 -2.14 4.94 -20.35
C THR A 179 -1.98 4.16 -19.04
N PRO A 180 -2.53 4.65 -17.91
CA PRO A 180 -2.44 3.93 -16.64
C PRO A 180 -3.06 2.53 -16.66
N VAL A 181 -2.26 1.53 -16.30
CA VAL A 181 -2.73 0.15 -16.10
C VAL A 181 -3.33 0.04 -14.71
N THR A 182 -4.66 0.07 -14.64
CA THR A 182 -5.38 0.06 -13.35
C THR A 182 -5.07 -1.22 -12.57
N GLY A 183 -4.70 -1.07 -11.29
CA GLY A 183 -4.43 -2.19 -10.39
C GLY A 183 -2.95 -2.55 -10.27
N LEU A 184 -2.09 -2.05 -11.18
CA LEU A 184 -0.64 -2.15 -11.10
C LEU A 184 -0.05 -0.89 -10.47
N ASP A 185 -0.31 -0.70 -9.18
CA ASP A 185 0.14 0.48 -8.45
C ASP A 185 0.20 0.23 -6.93
N VAL A 186 1.02 1.06 -6.27
CA VAL A 186 1.14 1.14 -4.82
C VAL A 186 1.38 2.59 -4.39
N MET A 187 0.66 3.01 -3.36
CA MET A 187 0.93 4.26 -2.65
C MET A 187 1.65 3.95 -1.34
N LEU A 188 2.74 4.67 -1.09
CA LEU A 188 3.58 4.51 0.09
C LEU A 188 3.20 5.58 1.12
N ARG A 189 2.71 5.09 2.24
CA ARG A 189 2.26 5.89 3.38
C ARG A 189 3.37 5.93 4.43
N GLN A 190 3.65 7.10 5.01
CA GLN A 190 4.53 7.17 6.17
C GLN A 190 3.96 6.33 7.31
N ASN A 191 4.79 5.51 7.95
CA ASN A 191 4.41 4.79 9.16
C ASN A 191 4.90 5.55 10.40
N PRO A 192 4.03 6.31 11.09
CA PRO A 192 4.43 7.03 12.30
C PRO A 192 4.42 6.14 13.55
N PHE A 193 3.92 4.90 13.46
CA PHE A 193 3.66 4.05 14.62
C PHE A 193 4.89 3.22 14.98
N GLY A 194 5.38 3.44 16.20
CA GLY A 194 6.43 2.64 16.83
C GLY A 194 5.89 1.46 17.62
N ARG A 195 6.77 0.52 17.98
CA ARG A 195 6.41 -0.72 18.72
C ARG A 195 5.75 -0.50 20.08
N GLY A 196 5.81 0.70 20.64
CA GLY A 196 5.23 1.05 21.94
C GLY A 196 3.97 1.91 21.85
N ASP A 197 3.55 2.30 20.64
CA ASP A 197 2.39 3.18 20.48
C ASP A 197 1.09 2.38 20.58
N ASP A 198 0.10 2.93 21.28
CA ASP A 198 -1.26 2.36 21.35
C ASP A 198 -2.20 3.14 20.40
N ALA A 199 -1.85 3.15 19.12
CA ALA A 199 -2.62 3.85 18.10
C ALA A 199 -3.79 2.99 17.61
N VAL A 200 -5.02 3.41 17.89
CA VAL A 200 -6.25 2.66 17.54
C VAL A 200 -7.15 3.46 16.61
N CYS A 201 -7.74 2.78 15.63
CA CYS A 201 -8.78 3.39 14.81
C CYS A 201 -10.04 3.61 15.65
N ILE A 202 -10.57 4.85 15.66
CA ILE A 202 -11.76 5.20 16.44
C ILE A 202 -12.96 4.29 16.15
N ALA A 203 -13.13 3.87 14.89
CA ALA A 203 -14.20 2.96 14.49
C ALA A 203 -14.09 1.59 15.17
N GLY A 204 -12.87 1.12 15.46
CA GLY A 204 -12.65 -0.08 16.25
C GLY A 204 -13.16 0.13 17.68
N LEU A 205 -12.75 1.22 18.34
CA LEU A 205 -13.14 1.53 19.72
C LEU A 205 -14.65 1.67 19.90
N THR A 206 -15.35 2.23 18.92
CA THR A 206 -16.79 2.48 18.98
C THR A 206 -17.64 1.35 18.39
N ALA A 207 -17.02 0.29 17.85
CA ALA A 207 -17.75 -0.82 17.26
C ALA A 207 -18.59 -1.55 18.31
N GLN A 208 -19.79 -1.98 17.91
CA GLN A 208 -20.59 -2.88 18.75
C GLN A 208 -19.81 -4.19 18.97
N ARG A 209 -19.67 -4.58 20.23
CA ARG A 209 -18.92 -5.78 20.59
C ARG A 209 -19.77 -7.01 20.28
N PRO A 210 -19.34 -7.91 19.38
CA PRO A 210 -20.11 -9.10 19.04
C PRO A 210 -20.18 -10.12 20.19
N ARG A 211 -19.31 -10.01 21.20
CA ARG A 211 -19.32 -10.85 22.40
C ARG A 211 -19.14 -9.98 23.66
N PRO A 212 -20.10 -9.93 24.59
CA PRO A 212 -19.93 -9.30 25.89
C PRO A 212 -18.80 -9.98 26.70
N GLY A 213 -18.01 -9.22 27.46
CA GLY A 213 -17.09 -9.78 28.47
C GLY A 213 -15.58 -9.74 28.18
N GLN A 214 -15.13 -9.31 26.99
CA GLN A 214 -13.71 -9.01 26.74
C GLN A 214 -13.48 -7.48 26.72
N PRO A 215 -12.77 -6.91 27.71
CA PRO A 215 -12.65 -5.47 27.87
C PRO A 215 -11.61 -4.82 26.94
N LEU A 216 -10.62 -5.57 26.45
CA LEU A 216 -9.45 -5.04 25.76
C LEU A 216 -9.56 -5.19 24.25
N MET A 217 -9.57 -4.05 23.54
CA MET A 217 -9.27 -3.99 22.12
C MET A 217 -7.81 -3.55 22.00
N ARG A 218 -6.95 -4.37 21.39
CA ARG A 218 -5.53 -4.04 21.21
C ARG A 218 -5.27 -3.70 19.75
N SER A 219 -4.52 -2.63 19.50
CA SER A 219 -4.04 -2.35 18.16
C SER A 219 -2.98 -3.35 17.71
N ARG A 220 -2.83 -3.49 16.39
CA ARG A 220 -1.69 -4.18 15.73
C ARG A 220 -0.78 -3.19 14.98
N LEU A 221 -1.09 -1.90 15.08
CA LEU A 221 -0.21 -0.82 14.66
C LEU A 221 0.96 -0.73 15.63
#